data_AF-A0A529HY83-F1
#
_entry.id   AF-A0A529HY83-F1
#
_cell.length_a   1.000
_cell.length_b   1.000
_cell.length_c   1.000
_cell.angle_alpha   90.00
_cell.angle_beta   90.00
_cell.angle_gamma   90.00
#
_symmetry.space_group_name_H-M   'P 1'
#
loop_
_entity.id
_entity.type
_entity.pdbx_description
1 polymer ?
#
loop_
_entity_poly.entity_id
_entity_poly.type
_entity_poly.pdbx_seq_one_letter_code
_entity_poly.pdbx_strand_id
1 'polypeptide(L)'
;MRRSVLRLTLAKPAPRIALVLVVIIVALASLGPFFSPYAFDEIVGAPFAPITHEHWLGTDFLGRDTFSRFLYGGRTVLVVALCATVAAYVVAVPLGIYSGLRRGALDILLIAISDVIYALPPAIFLLVLLASTGPSLPTVIIGIVILHSPRIFRIVRLITMDISKNEYVEAAFARGESWAAICFLDILPNVLTPVLADFGVRLCGSIILYASLS
;
A
#
# COMPACT_ATOMS: atom_id res chain seq x y z
N MET A 1 -5.76 -0.75 -28.13
CA MET A 1 -5.17 -1.85 -27.33
C MET A 1 -5.68 -1.94 -25.88
N ARG A 2 -5.79 -0.86 -25.09
CA ARG A 2 -6.25 -0.93 -23.68
C ARG A 2 -7.68 -1.45 -23.44
N ARG A 3 -8.65 -1.13 -24.32
CA ARG A 3 -10.07 -1.55 -24.17
C ARG A 3 -10.31 -3.05 -24.43
N SER A 4 -9.47 -3.71 -25.22
CA SER A 4 -9.59 -5.15 -25.50
C SER A 4 -9.04 -6.00 -24.35
N VAL A 5 -7.95 -5.58 -23.71
CA VAL A 5 -7.36 -6.30 -22.57
C VAL A 5 -8.30 -6.31 -21.37
N LEU A 6 -8.94 -5.18 -21.04
CA LEU A 6 -9.94 -5.09 -19.96
C LEU A 6 -11.16 -5.99 -20.19
N ARG A 7 -11.64 -6.09 -21.44
CA ARG A 7 -12.74 -7.00 -21.78
C ARG A 7 -12.32 -8.47 -21.70
N LEU A 8 -11.08 -8.79 -22.05
CA LEU A 8 -10.53 -10.15 -22.01
C LEU A 8 -10.21 -10.61 -20.57
N THR A 9 -9.73 -9.72 -19.71
CA THR A 9 -9.48 -10.05 -18.29
C THR A 9 -10.77 -10.20 -17.51
N LEU A 10 -11.75 -9.31 -17.73
CA LEU A 10 -13.09 -9.44 -17.18
C LEU A 10 -13.92 -10.53 -17.86
N ALA A 11 -13.42 -11.28 -18.85
CA ALA A 11 -14.14 -12.44 -19.38
C ALA A 11 -14.08 -13.64 -18.41
N LYS A 12 -13.03 -13.71 -17.58
CA LYS A 12 -12.82 -14.80 -16.62
C LYS A 12 -13.63 -14.58 -15.32
N PRO A 13 -14.09 -15.64 -14.63
CA PRO A 13 -14.91 -15.51 -13.43
C PRO A 13 -14.13 -14.92 -12.24
N ALA A 14 -12.86 -15.29 -12.05
CA ALA A 14 -12.09 -14.86 -10.89
C ALA A 14 -11.89 -13.33 -10.77
N PRO A 15 -11.48 -12.61 -11.84
CA PRO A 15 -11.37 -11.14 -11.78
C PRO A 15 -12.71 -10.43 -11.54
N ARG A 16 -13.82 -10.99 -12.02
CA ARG A 16 -15.16 -10.46 -11.76
C ARG A 16 -15.54 -10.59 -10.29
N ILE A 17 -15.33 -11.77 -9.71
CA ILE A 17 -15.63 -12.02 -8.29
C ILE A 17 -14.80 -11.08 -7.41
N ALA A 18 -13.50 -10.95 -7.69
CA ALA A 18 -12.63 -10.02 -6.98
C ALA A 18 -13.13 -8.57 -7.10
N LEU A 19 -13.51 -8.13 -8.30
CA LEU A 19 -14.05 -6.78 -8.51
C LEU A 19 -15.34 -6.54 -7.71
N VAL A 20 -16.27 -7.49 -7.72
CA VAL A 20 -17.53 -7.40 -6.95
C VAL A 20 -17.24 -7.29 -5.46
N LEU A 21 -16.34 -8.11 -4.92
CA LEU A 21 -15.95 -8.05 -3.51
C LEU A 21 -15.34 -6.70 -3.14
N VAL A 22 -14.42 -6.18 -3.97
CA VAL A 22 -13.81 -4.85 -3.75
C VAL A 22 -14.89 -3.76 -3.79
N VAL A 23 -15.82 -3.80 -4.74
CA VAL A 23 -16.92 -2.83 -4.83
C VAL A 23 -17.80 -2.88 -3.58
N ILE A 24 -18.13 -4.07 -3.08
CA ILE A 24 -18.91 -4.22 -1.85
C ILE A 24 -18.16 -3.62 -0.66
N ILE A 25 -16.86 -3.91 -0.50
CA ILE A 25 -16.05 -3.38 0.61
C ILE A 25 -15.95 -1.85 0.52
N VAL A 26 -15.71 -1.29 -0.66
CA VAL A 26 -15.63 0.16 -0.85
C VAL A 26 -16.98 0.83 -0.61
N ALA A 27 -18.07 0.20 -1.05
CA ALA A 27 -19.42 0.69 -0.80
C ALA A 27 -19.75 0.68 0.70
N LEU A 28 -19.45 -0.41 1.41
CA LEU A 28 -19.62 -0.51 2.86
C LEU A 28 -18.77 0.53 3.60
N ALA A 29 -17.51 0.71 3.23
CA ALA A 29 -16.64 1.71 3.85
C ALA A 29 -17.12 3.16 3.59
N SER A 30 -17.72 3.42 2.42
CA SER A 30 -18.13 4.78 2.04
C SER A 30 -19.54 5.13 2.54
N LEU A 31 -20.46 4.16 2.49
CA LEU A 31 -21.86 4.34 2.84
C LEU A 31 -22.18 3.88 4.27
N GLY A 32 -21.37 3.01 4.86
CA GLY A 32 -21.53 2.48 6.21
C GLY A 32 -21.73 3.55 7.28
N PRO A 33 -20.97 4.66 7.29
CA PRO A 33 -21.17 5.74 8.27
C PRO A 33 -22.60 6.31 8.30
N PHE A 34 -23.34 6.27 7.18
CA PHE A 34 -24.73 6.75 7.13
C PHE A 34 -25.73 5.79 7.77
N PHE A 35 -25.35 4.53 7.99
CA PHE A 35 -26.18 3.50 8.62
C PHE A 35 -25.74 3.19 10.05
N SER A 36 -24.76 3.93 10.57
CA SER A 36 -24.24 3.73 11.92
C SER A 36 -25.21 4.26 12.98
N PRO A 37 -25.62 3.45 13.97
CA PRO A 37 -26.50 3.90 15.05
C PRO A 37 -25.84 4.94 15.97
N TYR A 38 -24.52 4.83 16.18
CA TYR A 38 -23.75 5.68 17.10
C TYR A 38 -22.56 6.34 16.40
N ALA A 39 -22.00 7.38 17.01
CA ALA A 39 -20.77 8.00 16.52
C ALA A 39 -19.54 7.11 16.80
N PHE A 40 -18.46 7.29 16.02
CA PHE A 40 -17.29 6.40 16.01
C PHE A 40 -16.59 6.26 17.37
N ASP A 41 -16.50 7.36 18.12
CA ASP A 41 -15.78 7.47 19.39
C ASP A 41 -16.70 7.50 20.62
N GLU A 42 -18.01 7.42 20.41
CA GLU A 42 -19.04 7.50 21.44
C GLU A 42 -19.01 6.27 22.36
N ILE A 43 -18.90 6.52 23.67
CA ILE A 43 -18.98 5.48 24.70
C ILE A 43 -20.44 5.31 25.05
N VAL A 44 -21.02 4.16 24.70
CA VAL A 44 -22.47 3.92 24.72
C VAL A 44 -22.88 2.79 25.67
N GLY A 45 -21.92 2.02 26.18
CA GLY A 45 -22.18 0.93 27.10
C GLY A 45 -20.99 0.57 27.98
N ALA A 46 -21.15 -0.48 28.78
CA ALA A 46 -20.04 -1.06 29.54
C ALA A 46 -18.99 -1.67 28.59
N PRO A 47 -17.71 -1.69 28.95
CA PRO A 47 -16.69 -2.43 28.21
C PRO A 47 -17.07 -3.91 28.03
N PHE A 48 -16.84 -4.45 26.84
CA PHE A 48 -17.14 -5.85 26.50
C PHE A 48 -18.59 -6.28 26.77
N ALA A 49 -19.55 -5.38 26.57
CA ALA A 49 -20.96 -5.72 26.66
C ALA A 49 -21.36 -6.73 25.57
N PRO A 50 -22.23 -7.70 25.89
CA PRO A 50 -22.66 -8.72 24.94
C PRO A 50 -23.53 -8.14 23.81
N ILE A 51 -23.80 -8.96 22.80
CA ILE A 51 -24.69 -8.60 21.69
C ILE A 51 -26.11 -8.36 22.22
N THR A 52 -26.68 -7.20 21.89
CA THR A 52 -28.06 -6.82 22.23
C THR A 52 -28.75 -6.16 21.03
N HIS A 53 -30.06 -5.86 21.15
CA HIS A 53 -30.80 -5.11 20.13
C HIS A 53 -30.29 -3.67 19.93
N GLU A 54 -29.69 -3.09 20.98
CA GLU A 54 -29.06 -1.78 20.94
C GLU A 54 -27.62 -1.87 20.41
N HIS A 55 -26.89 -2.94 20.74
CA HIS A 55 -25.52 -3.19 20.29
C HIS A 55 -25.42 -4.49 19.48
N TRP A 56 -25.61 -4.41 18.16
CA TRP A 56 -25.73 -5.57 17.28
C TRP A 56 -24.48 -6.46 17.24
N LEU A 57 -23.32 -5.89 17.55
CA LEU A 57 -22.04 -6.62 17.68
C LEU A 57 -21.43 -6.49 19.10
N GLY A 58 -22.19 -6.01 20.08
CA GLY A 58 -21.67 -5.68 21.41
C GLY A 58 -20.73 -4.47 21.40
N THR A 59 -20.07 -4.22 22.53
CA THR A 59 -19.15 -3.08 22.69
C THR A 59 -17.68 -3.52 22.79
N ASP A 60 -16.77 -2.61 22.41
CA ASP A 60 -15.32 -2.80 22.52
C ASP A 60 -14.83 -2.65 23.98
N PHE A 61 -13.52 -2.76 24.18
CA PHE A 61 -12.87 -2.64 25.50
C PHE A 61 -13.00 -1.23 26.13
N LEU A 62 -13.45 -0.23 25.37
CA LEU A 62 -13.73 1.13 25.85
C LEU A 62 -15.24 1.38 26.03
N GLY A 63 -16.10 0.41 25.71
CA GLY A 63 -17.55 0.56 25.78
C GLY A 63 -18.17 1.25 24.55
N ARG A 64 -17.47 1.28 23.41
CA ARG A 64 -17.97 1.84 22.14
C ARG A 64 -18.65 0.76 21.32
N ASP A 65 -19.68 1.11 20.56
CA ASP A 65 -20.43 0.15 19.74
C ASP A 65 -19.59 -0.43 18.58
N THR A 66 -19.41 -1.75 18.58
CA THR A 66 -18.53 -2.45 17.62
C THR A 66 -19.09 -2.40 16.19
N PHE A 67 -20.42 -2.41 16.04
CA PHE A 67 -21.07 -2.34 14.73
C PHE A 67 -20.87 -0.98 14.06
N SER A 68 -21.08 0.10 14.82
CA SER A 68 -20.79 1.47 14.40
C SER A 68 -19.32 1.63 14.01
N ARG A 69 -18.39 1.10 14.81
CA ARG A 69 -16.95 1.12 14.48
C ARG A 69 -16.60 0.34 13.23
N PHE A 70 -17.23 -0.81 12.99
CA PHE A 70 -17.03 -1.58 11.76
C PHE A 70 -17.45 -0.77 10.52
N LEU A 71 -18.60 -0.10 10.59
CA LEU A 71 -19.12 0.73 9.50
C LEU A 71 -18.29 2.00 9.25
N TYR A 72 -17.77 2.63 10.31
CA TYR A 72 -16.92 3.83 10.21
C TYR A 72 -15.46 3.53 9.83
N GLY A 73 -14.88 2.48 10.39
CA GLY A 73 -13.45 2.20 10.33
C GLY A 73 -12.95 1.87 8.92
N GLY A 74 -13.80 1.29 8.07
CA GLY A 74 -13.42 0.93 6.70
C GLY A 74 -12.90 2.11 5.88
N ARG A 75 -13.48 3.31 6.05
CA ARG A 75 -13.08 4.49 5.27
C ARG A 75 -11.67 4.95 5.57
N THR A 76 -11.35 5.10 6.86
CA THR A 76 -10.03 5.57 7.29
C THR A 76 -8.97 4.54 6.93
N VAL A 77 -9.25 3.26 7.11
CA VAL A 77 -8.35 2.16 6.74
C VAL A 77 -8.01 2.18 5.25
N LEU A 78 -9.01 2.28 4.38
CA LEU A 78 -8.78 2.28 2.94
C LEU A 78 -8.00 3.53 2.48
N VAL A 79 -8.37 4.72 2.96
CA VAL A 79 -7.73 5.97 2.55
C VAL A 79 -6.27 6.01 3.02
N VAL A 80 -6.02 5.69 4.30
CA VAL A 80 -4.66 5.72 4.86
C VAL A 80 -3.77 4.69 4.19
N ALA A 81 -4.25 3.44 4.06
CA ALA A 81 -3.47 2.38 3.41
C ALA A 81 -3.17 2.71 1.94
N LEU A 82 -4.14 3.25 1.20
CA LEU A 82 -3.95 3.63 -0.19
C LEU A 82 -2.93 4.77 -0.32
N CYS A 83 -3.11 5.86 0.44
CA CYS A 83 -2.19 7.01 0.42
C CYS A 83 -0.76 6.59 0.79
N ALA A 84 -0.60 5.79 1.85
CA ALA A 84 0.71 5.32 2.28
C ALA A 84 1.37 4.39 1.26
N THR A 85 0.59 3.48 0.66
CA THR A 85 1.11 2.58 -0.39
C THR A 85 1.56 3.40 -1.60
N VAL A 86 0.73 4.31 -2.10
CA VAL A 86 1.07 5.19 -3.23
C VAL A 86 2.33 6.00 -2.93
N ALA A 87 2.41 6.62 -1.75
CA ALA A 87 3.58 7.38 -1.35
C ALA A 87 4.85 6.51 -1.29
N ALA A 88 4.76 5.27 -0.80
CA ALA A 88 5.87 4.32 -0.81
C ALA A 88 6.35 4.00 -2.23
N TYR A 89 5.45 3.81 -3.19
CA TYR A 89 5.83 3.60 -4.60
C TYR A 89 6.44 4.85 -5.24
N VAL A 90 5.88 6.03 -4.96
CA VAL A 90 6.42 7.31 -5.47
C VAL A 90 7.86 7.52 -5.02
N VAL A 91 8.22 7.11 -3.81
CA VAL A 91 9.59 7.19 -3.30
C VAL A 91 10.47 6.05 -3.83
N ALA A 92 10.00 4.81 -3.77
CA ALA A 92 10.83 3.64 -4.02
C ALA A 92 11.05 3.34 -5.51
N VAL A 93 10.10 3.65 -6.40
CA VAL A 93 10.23 3.37 -7.84
C VAL A 93 11.37 4.18 -8.49
N PRO A 94 11.46 5.50 -8.30
CA PRO A 94 12.57 6.28 -8.85
C PRO A 94 13.93 5.80 -8.31
N LEU A 95 14.01 5.51 -7.01
CA LEU A 95 15.23 5.01 -6.37
C LEU A 95 15.65 3.64 -6.95
N GLY A 96 14.69 2.73 -7.14
CA GLY A 96 14.94 1.41 -7.70
C GLY A 96 15.39 1.45 -9.15
N ILE A 97 14.77 2.31 -9.98
CA ILE A 97 15.18 2.52 -11.38
C ILE A 97 16.60 3.10 -11.42
N TYR A 98 16.85 4.12 -10.60
CA TYR A 98 18.16 4.76 -10.52
C TYR A 98 19.27 3.77 -10.14
N SER A 99 19.05 3.03 -9.06
CA SER A 99 19.98 2.02 -8.56
C SER A 99 20.20 0.89 -9.57
N GLY A 100 19.13 0.39 -10.21
CA GLY A 100 19.20 -0.71 -11.17
C GLY A 100 20.01 -0.37 -12.44
N LEU A 101 19.97 0.89 -12.88
CA LEU A 101 20.74 1.40 -14.02
C LEU A 101 22.18 1.76 -13.66
N ARG A 102 22.41 2.51 -12.57
CA ARG A 102 23.73 3.07 -12.24
C ARG A 102 24.64 2.11 -11.48
N ARG A 103 24.08 1.24 -10.62
CA ARG A 103 24.81 0.23 -9.82
C ARG A 103 26.05 0.78 -9.08
N GLY A 104 26.01 2.04 -8.64
CA GLY A 104 27.14 2.76 -8.02
C GLY A 104 27.10 2.78 -6.48
N ALA A 105 27.88 3.66 -5.84
CA ALA A 105 27.94 3.76 -4.38
C ALA A 105 26.57 4.01 -3.71
N LEU A 106 25.70 4.81 -4.35
CA LEU A 106 24.33 5.04 -3.87
C LEU A 106 23.50 3.76 -3.85
N ASP A 107 23.73 2.83 -4.77
CA ASP A 107 23.05 1.53 -4.78
C ASP A 107 23.41 0.72 -3.53
N ILE A 108 24.71 0.64 -3.22
CA ILE A 108 25.23 -0.05 -2.04
C ILE A 108 24.63 0.54 -0.76
N LEU A 109 24.58 1.87 -0.66
CA LEU A 109 23.99 2.57 0.49
C LEU A 109 22.49 2.27 0.63
N LEU A 110 21.73 2.33 -0.47
CA LEU A 110 20.28 2.08 -0.45
C LEU A 110 19.95 0.62 -0.10
N ILE A 111 20.77 -0.33 -0.56
CA ILE A 111 20.66 -1.74 -0.16
C ILE A 111 20.93 -1.87 1.35
N ALA A 112 22.00 -1.26 1.87
CA ALA A 112 22.33 -1.34 3.29
C ALA A 112 21.22 -0.73 4.18
N ILE A 113 20.68 0.45 3.82
CA ILE A 113 19.55 1.06 4.52
C ILE A 113 18.32 0.14 4.47
N SER A 114 18.05 -0.46 3.31
CA SER A 114 16.94 -1.39 3.13
C SER A 114 17.04 -2.61 4.05
N ASP A 115 18.24 -3.18 4.18
CA ASP A 115 18.47 -4.35 5.02
C ASP A 115 18.31 -4.02 6.53
N VAL A 116 18.75 -2.83 6.96
CA VAL A 116 18.55 -2.35 8.35
C VAL A 116 17.06 -2.19 8.66
N ILE A 117 16.28 -1.56 7.77
CA ILE A 117 14.84 -1.37 7.99
C ILE A 117 14.11 -2.72 7.99
N TYR A 118 14.51 -3.65 7.12
CA TYR A 118 13.87 -4.96 7.01
C TYR A 118 14.08 -5.85 8.24
N ALA A 119 15.15 -5.62 9.01
CA ALA A 119 15.42 -6.34 10.25
C ALA A 119 14.41 -6.02 11.36
N LEU A 120 13.68 -4.90 11.25
CA LEU A 120 12.70 -4.48 12.25
C LEU A 120 11.33 -5.12 12.01
N PRO A 121 10.70 -5.72 13.03
CA PRO A 121 9.31 -6.15 12.93
C PRO A 121 8.39 -4.94 12.61
N PRO A 122 7.61 -4.98 11.51
CA PRO A 122 6.87 -3.79 11.05
C PRO A 122 5.89 -3.21 12.07
N ALA A 123 5.15 -4.09 12.76
CA ALA A 123 4.19 -3.66 13.78
C ALA A 123 4.88 -2.99 14.96
N ILE A 124 6.02 -3.53 15.42
CA ILE A 124 6.78 -2.96 16.55
C ILE A 124 7.35 -1.59 16.17
N PHE A 125 7.92 -1.46 14.97
CA PHE A 125 8.42 -0.18 14.48
C PHE A 125 7.33 0.89 14.47
N LEU A 126 6.15 0.55 13.95
CA LEU A 126 5.04 1.49 13.84
C LEU A 126 4.46 1.87 15.21
N LEU A 127 4.36 0.91 16.14
CA LEU A 127 3.98 1.18 17.53
C LEU A 127 4.96 2.12 18.23
N VAL A 128 6.27 1.90 18.10
CA VAL A 128 7.31 2.76 18.70
C VAL A 128 7.27 4.17 18.09
N LEU A 129 7.06 4.27 16.78
CA LEU A 129 6.91 5.56 16.10
C LEU A 129 5.70 6.33 16.62
N LEU A 130 4.55 5.66 16.76
CA LEU A 130 3.33 6.28 17.29
C LEU A 130 3.45 6.64 18.77
N ALA A 131 4.11 5.81 19.57
CA ALA A 131 4.34 6.09 20.98
C ALA A 131 5.26 7.31 21.20
N SER A 132 6.23 7.52 20.31
CA SER A 132 7.20 8.63 20.42
C SER A 132 6.71 9.95 19.85
N THR A 133 5.95 9.92 18.73
CA THR A 133 5.50 11.15 18.04
C THR A 133 4.01 11.45 18.24
N GLY A 134 3.27 10.53 18.87
CA GLY A 134 1.82 10.61 19.05
C GLY A 134 1.04 9.95 17.91
N PRO A 135 -0.20 9.49 18.18
CA PRO A 135 -1.05 8.86 17.18
C PRO A 135 -1.61 9.91 16.21
N SER A 136 -1.07 9.96 14.99
CA SER A 136 -1.56 10.84 13.92
C SER A 136 -1.57 10.13 12.57
N LEU A 137 -2.50 10.50 11.67
CA LEU A 137 -2.56 9.94 10.32
C LEU A 137 -1.25 10.14 9.54
N PRO A 138 -0.60 11.33 9.56
CA PRO A 138 0.70 11.52 8.91
C PRO A 138 1.78 10.61 9.47
N THR A 139 1.85 10.42 10.79
CA THR A 139 2.83 9.52 11.43
C THR A 139 2.70 8.10 10.91
N VAL A 140 1.46 7.58 10.85
CA VAL A 140 1.18 6.24 10.32
C VAL A 140 1.62 6.14 8.86
N ILE A 141 1.24 7.12 8.03
CA ILE A 141 1.58 7.13 6.60
C ILE A 141 3.10 7.09 6.41
N ILE A 142 3.84 7.95 7.12
CA ILE A 142 5.31 8.00 7.06
C ILE A 142 5.90 6.66 7.50
N GLY A 143 5.40 6.07 8.59
CA GLY A 143 5.88 4.78 9.07
C GLY A 143 5.67 3.66 8.05
N ILE A 144 4.49 3.59 7.42
CA ILE A 144 4.20 2.62 6.34
C ILE A 144 5.11 2.88 5.13
N VAL A 145 5.34 4.13 4.73
CA VAL A 145 6.27 4.48 3.65
C VAL A 145 7.67 3.93 3.94
N ILE A 146 8.19 4.19 5.13
CA ILE A 146 9.53 3.71 5.54
C ILE A 146 9.58 2.18 5.49
N LEU A 147 8.56 1.49 6.00
CA LEU A 147 8.52 0.04 6.08
C LEU A 147 8.37 -0.66 4.71
N HIS A 148 7.57 -0.09 3.81
CA HIS A 148 7.30 -0.70 2.51
C HIS A 148 8.35 -0.33 1.44
N SER A 149 8.96 0.87 1.52
CA SER A 149 9.89 1.36 0.51
C SER A 149 11.06 0.40 0.20
N PRO A 150 11.74 -0.22 1.18
CA PRO A 150 12.84 -1.17 0.93
C PRO A 150 12.46 -2.34 0.02
N ARG A 151 11.28 -2.92 0.24
CA ARG A 151 10.80 -4.08 -0.53
C ARG A 151 10.46 -3.69 -1.96
N ILE A 152 9.77 -2.56 -2.12
CA ILE A 152 9.41 -2.00 -3.42
C ILE A 152 10.68 -1.64 -4.20
N PHE A 153 11.62 -0.94 -3.55
CA PHE A 153 12.93 -0.58 -4.11
C PHE A 153 13.65 -1.80 -4.68
N ARG A 154 13.75 -2.88 -3.90
CA ARG A 154 14.47 -4.09 -4.29
C ARG A 154 13.82 -4.76 -5.52
N ILE A 155 12.50 -4.84 -5.55
CA ILE A 155 11.76 -5.40 -6.70
C ILE A 155 11.99 -4.56 -7.96
N VAL A 156 11.79 -3.24 -7.87
CA VAL A 156 11.96 -2.32 -9.00
C VAL A 156 13.39 -2.36 -9.52
N ARG A 157 14.38 -2.38 -8.62
CA ARG A 157 15.80 -2.49 -8.95
C ARG A 157 16.09 -3.76 -9.74
N LEU A 158 15.61 -4.92 -9.27
CA LEU A 158 15.84 -6.21 -9.93
C LEU A 158 15.24 -6.22 -11.34
N ILE A 159 13.99 -5.75 -11.49
CA ILE A 159 13.32 -5.67 -12.79
C ILE A 159 14.05 -4.70 -13.72
N THR A 160 14.48 -3.55 -13.20
CA THR A 160 15.25 -2.57 -13.98
C THR A 160 16.57 -3.16 -14.47
N MET A 161 17.28 -3.89 -13.61
CA MET A 161 18.53 -4.57 -14.00
C MET A 161 18.31 -5.60 -15.09
N ASP A 162 17.17 -6.29 -15.10
CA ASP A 162 16.82 -7.26 -16.14
C ASP A 162 16.51 -6.55 -17.46
N ILE A 163 15.62 -5.56 -17.43
CA ILE A 163 15.22 -4.78 -18.62
C ILE A 163 16.41 -4.06 -19.25
N SER A 164 17.35 -3.57 -18.42
CA SER A 164 18.53 -2.85 -18.90
C SER A 164 19.44 -3.66 -19.83
N LYS A 165 19.29 -4.99 -19.88
CA LYS A 165 20.06 -5.90 -20.74
C LYS A 165 19.41 -6.14 -22.10
N ASN A 166 18.22 -5.59 -22.35
CA ASN A 166 17.56 -5.76 -23.63
C ASN A 166 18.25 -4.95 -24.74
N GLU A 167 18.33 -5.52 -25.94
CA GLU A 167 19.02 -4.93 -27.10
C GLU A 167 18.56 -3.51 -27.43
N TYR A 168 17.26 -3.21 -27.27
CA TYR A 168 16.73 -1.88 -27.54
C TYR A 168 17.24 -0.82 -26.55
N VAL A 169 17.48 -1.20 -25.29
CA VAL A 169 18.05 -0.32 -24.26
C VAL A 169 19.54 -0.09 -24.52
N GLU A 170 20.27 -1.16 -24.84
CA GLU A 170 21.70 -1.06 -25.21
C GLU A 170 21.89 -0.16 -26.45
N ALA A 171 21.03 -0.30 -27.44
CA ALA A 171 21.02 0.56 -28.62
C ALA A 171 20.71 2.03 -28.27
N ALA A 172 19.83 2.30 -27.30
CA ALA A 172 19.55 3.66 -26.84
C ALA A 172 20.78 4.29 -26.16
N PHE A 173 21.52 3.52 -25.34
CA PHE A 173 22.80 3.96 -24.78
C PHE A 173 23.84 4.24 -25.86
N ALA A 174 23.96 3.36 -26.87
CA ALA A 174 24.91 3.53 -27.97
C ALA A 174 24.62 4.76 -28.84
N ARG A 175 23.34 5.15 -28.96
CA ARG A 175 22.92 6.39 -29.64
C ARG A 175 23.20 7.66 -28.83
N GLY A 176 23.64 7.54 -27.57
CA GLY A 176 23.88 8.68 -26.69
C GLY A 176 22.58 9.34 -26.19
N GLU A 177 21.49 8.57 -26.09
CA GLU A 177 20.24 9.10 -25.54
C GLU A 177 20.41 9.53 -24.08
N SER A 178 19.70 10.60 -23.70
CA SER A 178 19.78 11.12 -22.34
C SER A 178 19.29 10.07 -21.34
N TRP A 179 19.91 10.04 -20.15
CA TRP A 179 19.53 9.11 -19.09
C TRP A 179 18.03 9.21 -18.72
N ALA A 180 17.48 10.42 -18.72
CA ALA A 180 16.06 10.64 -18.47
C ALA A 180 15.18 10.02 -19.57
N ALA A 181 15.57 10.13 -20.84
CA ALA A 181 14.84 9.48 -21.94
C ALA A 181 14.80 7.97 -21.74
N ILE A 182 15.96 7.34 -21.46
CA ILE A 182 16.04 5.90 -21.21
C ILE A 182 15.17 5.49 -20.02
N CYS A 183 15.19 6.27 -18.93
CA CYS A 183 14.37 5.98 -17.76
C CYS A 183 12.86 6.05 -18.04
N PHE A 184 12.39 7.10 -18.70
CA PHE A 184 10.95 7.35 -18.87
C PHE A 184 10.34 6.64 -20.09
N LEU A 185 11.12 6.42 -21.15
CA LEU A 185 10.64 5.84 -22.41
C LEU A 185 10.92 4.34 -22.49
N ASP A 186 12.08 3.87 -22.04
CA ASP A 186 12.46 2.47 -22.18
C ASP A 186 12.20 1.67 -20.89
N ILE A 187 12.62 2.18 -19.73
CA ILE A 187 12.58 1.42 -18.47
C ILE A 187 11.21 1.49 -17.80
N LEU A 188 10.74 2.69 -17.47
CA LEU A 188 9.54 2.90 -16.66
C LEU A 188 8.29 2.20 -17.22
N PRO A 189 7.97 2.25 -18.53
CA PRO A 189 6.79 1.58 -19.07
C PRO A 189 6.84 0.05 -18.89
N ASN A 190 8.02 -0.54 -18.98
CA ASN A 190 8.22 -1.98 -18.82
C ASN A 190 8.24 -2.39 -17.34
N VAL A 191 8.76 -1.55 -16.46
CA VAL A 191 8.74 -1.74 -15.00
C VAL A 191 7.33 -1.61 -14.42
N LEU A 192 6.47 -0.75 -14.98
CA LEU A 192 5.14 -0.47 -14.44
C LEU A 192 4.25 -1.72 -14.35
N THR A 193 4.35 -2.64 -15.31
CA THR A 193 3.49 -3.84 -15.34
C THR A 193 3.68 -4.74 -14.10
N PRO A 194 4.90 -5.21 -13.79
CA PRO A 194 5.15 -5.97 -12.56
C PRO A 194 4.98 -5.14 -11.28
N VAL A 195 5.30 -3.84 -11.31
CA VAL A 195 5.12 -2.94 -10.16
C VAL A 195 3.64 -2.79 -9.78
N LEU A 196 2.75 -2.67 -10.76
CA LEU A 196 1.29 -2.62 -10.52
C LEU A 196 0.74 -3.94 -9.98
N ALA A 197 1.37 -5.07 -10.30
CA ALA A 197 1.01 -6.36 -9.71
C ALA A 197 1.44 -6.43 -8.23
N ASP A 198 2.66 -6.01 -7.89
CA ASP A 198 3.13 -5.92 -6.50
C ASP A 198 2.30 -4.92 -5.68
N PHE A 199 1.78 -3.85 -6.31
CA PHE A 199 0.98 -2.82 -5.65
C PHE A 199 -0.22 -3.41 -4.89
N GLY A 200 -0.94 -4.36 -5.49
CA GLY A 200 -2.07 -5.02 -4.83
C GLY A 200 -1.65 -5.75 -3.55
N VAL A 201 -0.52 -6.46 -3.58
CA VAL A 201 0.04 -7.17 -2.43
C VAL A 201 0.46 -6.19 -1.33
N ARG A 202 1.11 -5.09 -1.71
CA ARG A 202 1.51 -4.05 -0.75
C ARG A 202 0.31 -3.37 -0.11
N LEU A 203 -0.70 -3.06 -0.90
CA LEU A 203 -1.94 -2.42 -0.42
C LEU A 203 -2.62 -3.29 0.64
N CYS A 204 -2.77 -4.60 0.38
CA CYS A 204 -3.29 -5.55 1.38
C CYS A 204 -2.44 -5.54 2.66
N GLY A 205 -1.11 -5.54 2.52
CA GLY A 205 -0.20 -5.45 3.68
C GLY A 205 -0.38 -4.16 4.48
N SER A 206 -0.51 -3.01 3.82
CA SER A 206 -0.73 -1.72 4.49
C SER A 206 -2.10 -1.65 5.18
N ILE A 207 -3.14 -2.24 4.58
CA ILE A 207 -4.46 -2.39 5.22
C ILE A 207 -4.34 -3.19 6.53
N ILE A 208 -3.68 -4.35 6.48
CA ILE A 208 -3.50 -5.22 7.67
C ILE A 208 -2.67 -4.52 8.74
N LEU A 209 -1.60 -3.83 8.36
CA LEU A 209 -0.75 -3.11 9.32
C LEU A 209 -1.51 -2.00 10.01
N TYR A 210 -2.27 -1.18 9.27
CA TYR A 210 -3.03 -0.09 9.86
C TYR A 210 -4.21 -0.62 10.71
N ALA A 211 -4.93 -1.63 10.23
CA ALA A 211 -6.03 -2.24 10.98
C ALA A 211 -5.58 -2.90 12.28
N SER A 212 -4.36 -3.45 12.33
CA SER A 212 -3.78 -4.02 13.55
C SER A 212 -3.48 -2.99 14.65
N LEU A 213 -3.51 -1.68 14.32
CA LEU A 213 -3.15 -0.58 15.22
C LEU A 213 -4.37 0.24 15.69
N SER A 214 -5.54 -0.01 15.10
CA SER A 214 -6.79 0.74 15.30
C SER A 214 -7.79 0.01 16.18
#